data_AF-A0A5Q4BNK3-F1
#
_entry.id   AF-A0A5Q4BNK3-F1
#
_cell.length_a   1.000
_cell.length_b   1.000
_cell.length_c   1.000
_cell.angle_alpha   90.00
_cell.angle_beta   90.00
_cell.angle_gamma   90.00
#
_symmetry.space_group_name_H-M   'P 1'
#
loop_
_entity.id
_entity.type
_entity.pdbx_description
1 polymer ?
#
loop_
_entity_poly.entity_id
_entity_poly.type
_entity_poly.pdbx_seq_one_letter_code
_entity_poly.pdbx_strand_id
1 'polypeptide(L)'
;VSPSDFNKFDYIFAMDRSNLRDLQNLQQRGNPDSKAKVMLFGEFSGGRRPEVVDDPYYGGDEGFSKACEQCTRFSDNFLKHVFPNIDPKA
;
A
#
# COMPACT_ATOMS: atom_id res chain seq x y z
N VAL A 1 6.10 4.43 -11.07
CA VAL A 1 6.93 5.00 -9.97
C VAL A 1 8.25 5.44 -10.55
N SER A 2 8.69 6.64 -10.20
CA SER A 2 9.98 7.22 -10.56
C SER A 2 10.92 7.27 -9.34
N PRO A 3 12.25 7.35 -9.54
CA PRO A 3 13.19 7.43 -8.41
C PRO A 3 12.95 8.61 -7.45
N SER A 4 12.42 9.73 -7.94
CA SER A 4 12.14 10.91 -7.10
C SER A 4 10.94 10.70 -6.17
N ASP A 5 10.02 9.78 -6.49
CA ASP A 5 8.86 9.49 -5.64
C ASP A 5 9.29 8.99 -4.25
N PHE A 6 10.36 8.21 -4.17
CA PHE A 6 10.88 7.67 -2.91
C PHE A 6 11.43 8.75 -1.96
N ASN A 7 11.81 9.93 -2.48
CA ASN A 7 12.22 11.07 -1.66
C ASN A 7 11.06 12.03 -1.38
N LYS A 8 9.98 11.95 -2.16
CA LYS A 8 8.81 12.84 -2.07
C LYS A 8 7.80 12.33 -1.05
N PHE A 9 7.48 11.04 -1.08
CA PHE A 9 6.44 10.44 -0.25
C PHE A 9 7.03 9.76 0.99
N ASP A 10 6.30 9.78 2.10
CA ASP A 10 6.71 9.11 3.34
C ASP A 10 6.34 7.61 3.33
N TYR A 11 5.29 7.25 2.57
CA TYR A 11 4.81 5.88 2.40
C TYR A 11 4.54 5.61 0.92
N ILE A 12 4.95 4.43 0.44
CA ILE A 12 4.58 3.91 -0.87
C ILE A 12 4.09 2.48 -0.65
N PHE A 13 2.82 2.24 -0.95
CA PHE A 13 2.19 0.94 -0.74
C PHE A 13 2.16 0.11 -2.01
N ALA A 14 2.57 -1.15 -1.87
CA ALA A 14 2.41 -2.19 -2.88
C ALA A 14 1.09 -2.94 -2.67
N MET A 15 0.36 -3.19 -3.76
CA MET A 15 -0.90 -3.94 -3.72
C MET A 15 -0.67 -5.43 -3.51
N ASP A 16 0.38 -5.96 -4.13
CA ASP A 16 0.79 -7.36 -4.02
C ASP A 16 2.30 -7.51 -3.76
N ARG A 17 2.74 -8.77 -3.62
CA ARG A 17 4.14 -9.11 -3.35
C ARG A 17 5.07 -8.87 -4.54
N SER A 18 4.56 -8.94 -5.77
CA SER A 18 5.36 -8.68 -6.96
C SER A 18 5.69 -7.20 -7.05
N ASN A 19 4.68 -6.34 -6.92
CA ASN A 19 4.81 -4.90 -6.83
C ASN A 19 5.75 -4.50 -5.70
N LEU A 20 5.63 -5.12 -4.52
CA LEU A 20 6.53 -4.82 -3.39
C LEU A 20 7.99 -5.06 -3.77
N ARG A 21 8.28 -6.24 -4.33
CA ARG A 21 9.63 -6.60 -4.76
C ARG A 21 10.15 -5.63 -5.80
N ASP A 22 9.33 -5.27 -6.78
CA ASP A 22 9.74 -4.37 -7.87
C ASP A 22 10.00 -2.94 -7.35
N LEU A 23 9.18 -2.43 -6.44
CA LEU A 23 9.39 -1.14 -5.79
C LEU A 23 10.65 -1.13 -4.93
N GLN A 24 10.90 -2.18 -4.15
CA GLN A 24 12.13 -2.32 -3.35
C GLN A 24 13.38 -2.36 -4.24
N ASN A 25 13.33 -3.09 -5.35
CA ASN A 25 14.42 -3.13 -6.33
C ASN A 25 14.67 -1.75 -6.96
N LEU A 26 13.61 -1.02 -7.30
CA LEU A 26 13.72 0.34 -7.84
C LEU A 26 14.29 1.31 -6.80
N GLN A 27 13.86 1.22 -5.54
CA GLN A 27 14.38 2.04 -4.44
C GLN A 27 15.88 1.81 -4.23
N GLN A 28 16.30 0.54 -4.15
CA GLN A 28 17.70 0.15 -3.96
C GLN A 28 18.61 0.62 -5.11
N ARG A 29 18.12 0.61 -6.35
CA ARG A 29 18.90 1.09 -7.50
C ARG A 29 18.96 2.61 -7.59
N GLY A 30 17.98 3.31 -7.03
CA GLY A 30 17.89 4.77 -7.05
C GLY A 30 18.57 5.41 -5.84
N ASN A 31 17.89 5.38 -4.70
CA ASN A 31 18.38 5.89 -3.43
C ASN A 31 17.94 4.95 -2.29
N PRO A 32 18.83 4.04 -1.83
CA PRO A 32 18.53 3.14 -0.71
C PRO A 32 18.14 3.85 0.59
N ASP A 33 18.66 5.06 0.81
CA ASP A 33 18.44 5.86 2.03
C ASP A 33 17.29 6.86 1.86
N SER A 34 16.45 6.67 0.84
CA SER A 34 15.28 7.52 0.61
C SER A 34 14.25 7.40 1.73
N LYS A 35 13.50 8.49 1.98
CA LYS A 35 12.61 8.58 3.14
C LYS A 35 11.40 7.64 3.09
N ALA A 36 10.98 7.23 1.89
CA ALA A 36 9.76 6.44 1.72
C ALA A 36 9.86 5.07 2.37
N LYS A 37 8.86 4.74 3.20
CA LYS A 37 8.60 3.37 3.66
C LYS A 37 7.85 2.61 2.56
N VAL A 38 8.53 1.64 1.95
CA VAL A 38 7.97 0.76 0.92
C VAL A 38 7.49 -0.54 1.56
N MET A 39 6.19 -0.79 1.54
CA MET A 39 5.57 -1.95 2.22
C MET A 39 4.28 -2.41 1.53
N LEU A 40 3.78 -3.60 1.88
CA LEU A 40 2.46 -4.06 1.42
C LEU A 40 1.35 -3.20 2.02
N PHE A 41 0.34 -2.86 1.22
CA PHE A 41 -0.82 -2.15 1.75
C PHE A 41 -1.60 -3.01 2.76
N GLY A 42 -1.72 -4.31 2.46
CA GLY A 42 -2.43 -5.27 3.30
C GLY A 42 -1.78 -5.57 4.65
N GLU A 43 -0.64 -4.96 5.00
CA GLU A 43 -0.16 -4.88 6.39
C GLU A 43 -1.23 -4.23 7.29
N PHE A 44 -2.07 -3.34 6.73
CA PHE A 44 -3.20 -2.70 7.41
C PHE A 44 -4.52 -3.47 7.26
N SER A 45 -4.48 -4.76 6.89
CA SER A 45 -5.67 -5.60 6.83
C SER A 45 -6.39 -5.77 8.17
N GLY A 46 -5.66 -5.68 9.28
CA GLY A 46 -6.19 -6.02 10.60
C GLY A 46 -6.27 -7.54 10.85
N GLY A 47 -5.80 -8.35 9.90
CA GLY A 47 -5.62 -9.79 10.07
C GLY A 47 -4.30 -10.16 10.73
N ARG A 48 -4.13 -11.44 11.09
CA ARG A 48 -2.85 -11.96 11.62
C ARG A 48 -1.72 -11.96 10.58
N ARG A 49 -2.07 -11.94 9.30
CA ARG A 49 -1.13 -11.92 8.17
C ARG A 49 -1.52 -10.83 7.19
N PRO A 50 -0.55 -10.21 6.53
CA PRO A 50 -0.83 -9.22 5.49
C PRO A 50 -1.61 -9.84 4.34
N GLU A 51 -2.66 -9.15 3.93
CA GLU A 51 -3.40 -9.47 2.71
C GLU A 51 -2.67 -8.93 1.48
N VAL A 52 -3.06 -9.43 0.30
CA VAL A 52 -2.72 -8.83 -0.99
C VAL A 52 -4.01 -8.38 -1.67
N VAL A 53 -3.93 -7.31 -2.45
CA VAL A 53 -4.99 -6.88 -3.35
C VAL A 53 -4.68 -7.51 -4.70
N ASP A 54 -5.48 -8.50 -5.07
CA ASP A 54 -5.36 -9.18 -6.36
C ASP A 54 -5.70 -8.20 -7.50
N ASP A 55 -5.05 -8.33 -8.65
CA ASP A 55 -5.35 -7.51 -9.83
C ASP A 55 -6.80 -7.78 -10.30
N PRO A 56 -7.70 -6.79 -10.22
CA PRO A 56 -9.11 -7.00 -10.52
C PRO A 56 -9.40 -7.13 -12.03
N TYR A 57 -8.44 -6.82 -12.89
CA TYR A 57 -8.66 -6.68 -14.34
C TYR A 57 -9.18 -7.95 -15.02
N TYR A 58 -8.91 -9.12 -14.45
CA TYR A 58 -9.35 -10.42 -14.97
C TYR A 58 -10.51 -11.06 -14.21
N GLY A 59 -10.99 -10.42 -13.13
CA GLY A 59 -12.01 -10.98 -12.22
C GLY A 59 -13.44 -10.46 -12.44
N GLY A 60 -13.65 -9.55 -13.40
CA GLY A 60 -14.93 -8.86 -13.57
C GLY A 60 -15.31 -8.00 -12.35
N ASP A 61 -16.58 -7.67 -12.21
CA ASP A 61 -17.07 -6.72 -11.19
C ASP A 61 -16.78 -7.16 -9.74
N GLU A 62 -16.74 -8.47 -9.48
CA GLU A 62 -16.42 -9.01 -8.16
C GLU A 62 -14.97 -8.70 -7.76
N GLY A 63 -14.03 -8.79 -8.71
CA GLY A 63 -12.63 -8.44 -8.49
C GLY A 63 -12.46 -6.99 -8.06
N PHE A 64 -13.12 -6.07 -8.76
CA PHE A 64 -13.10 -4.65 -8.41
C PHE A 64 -13.79 -4.37 -7.07
N SER A 65 -14.91 -5.04 -6.80
CA SER A 65 -15.63 -4.90 -5.52
C SER A 65 -14.76 -5.32 -4.33
N LYS A 66 -14.06 -6.46 -4.46
CA LYS A 66 -13.11 -6.94 -3.45
C LYS A 66 -11.93 -5.98 -3.28
N ALA A 67 -11.32 -5.53 -4.38
CA ALA A 67 -10.20 -4.58 -4.31
C ALA A 67 -10.60 -3.26 -3.65
N CYS A 68 -11.81 -2.76 -3.94
CA CYS A 68 -12.35 -1.55 -3.32
C CYS A 68 -12.59 -1.72 -1.82
N GLU A 69 -13.17 -2.85 -1.40
CA GLU A 69 -13.34 -3.19 0.02
C GLU A 69 -12.00 -3.21 0.74
N GLN A 70 -11.02 -3.93 0.21
CA GLN A 70 -9.69 -4.05 0.79
C GLN A 70 -9.02 -2.68 0.92
N CYS A 71 -8.98 -1.89 -0.16
CA CYS A 71 -8.39 -0.56 -0.16
C CYS A 71 -9.05 0.38 0.86
N THR A 72 -10.37 0.30 1.01
CA THR A 72 -11.12 1.11 1.99
C THR A 72 -10.75 0.71 3.41
N ARG A 73 -10.83 -0.59 3.73
CA ARG A 73 -10.50 -1.12 5.06
C ARG A 73 -9.04 -0.86 5.44
N PHE A 74 -8.11 -1.05 4.52
CA PHE A 74 -6.69 -0.83 4.77
C PHE A 74 -6.40 0.66 5.00
N SER A 75 -7.07 1.56 4.27
CA SER A 75 -6.97 3.01 4.48
C SER A 75 -7.44 3.41 5.87
N ASP A 76 -8.62 2.94 6.28
CA ASP A 76 -9.17 3.22 7.60
C ASP A 76 -8.25 2.75 8.73
N ASN A 77 -7.70 1.54 8.60
CA ASN A 77 -6.77 0.98 9.58
C ASN A 77 -5.43 1.71 9.60
N PHE A 78 -4.90 2.09 8.42
CA PHE A 78 -3.69 2.89 8.32
C PHE A 78 -3.84 4.25 9.01
N LEU A 79 -4.94 4.97 8.73
CA LEU A 79 -5.20 6.28 9.35
C LEU A 79 -5.31 6.15 10.87
N LYS A 80 -6.06 5.16 11.38
CA LYS A 80 -6.15 4.90 12.83
C LYS A 80 -4.81 4.57 13.46
N HIS A 81 -3.94 3.84 12.75
CA HIS A 81 -2.66 3.39 13.28
C HIS A 81 -1.60 4.50 13.26
N VAL A 82 -1.49 5.25 12.16
CA VAL A 82 -0.41 6.22 11.92
C VAL A 82 -0.81 7.63 12.32
N PHE A 83 -2.11 7.95 12.25
CA PHE A 83 -2.66 9.26 12.55
C PHE A 83 -3.83 9.17 13.56
N PRO A 84 -3.63 8.58 14.75
CA PRO A 84 -4.71 8.27 15.70
C PRO A 84 -5.47 9.51 16.21
N ASN A 85 -4.90 10.70 16.06
CA ASN A 85 -5.49 11.96 16.51
C ASN A 85 -6.26 12.71 15.41
N ILE A 86 -6.35 12.13 14.20
CA ILE A 86 -7.09 12.72 13.08
C ILE A 86 -8.41 11.94 12.94
N ASP A 87 -9.54 12.65 12.96
CA ASP A 87 -10.82 12.08 12.55
C ASP A 87 -10.87 12.03 11.01
N PRO A 88 -10.88 10.84 10.38
CA PRO A 88 -10.90 10.74 8.91
C PRO A 88 -12.17 11.27 8.26
N LYS A 89 -13.23 11.53 9.04
CA LYS A 89 -14.54 11.95 8.56
C LYS A 89 -14.88 13.42 8.89
N ALA A 90 -13.96 14.14 9.54
CA ALA A 90 -14.12 15.55 9.87
C ALA A 90 -13.90 16.47 8.67
#